data_AF-A0A1B1NMV0-F1
#
_entry.id   AF-A0A1B1NMV0-F1
#
_cell.length_a   1.000
_cell.length_b   1.000
_cell.length_c   1.000
_cell.angle_alpha   90.00
_cell.angle_beta   90.00
_cell.angle_gamma   90.00
#
_symmetry.space_group_name_H-M   'P 1'
#
loop_
_entity.id
_entity.type
_entity.pdbx_description
1 polymer ?
#
loop_
_entity_poly.entity_id
_entity_poly.type
_entity_poly.pdbx_seq_one_letter_code
_entity_poly.pdbx_strand_id
1 'polypeptide(L)' 'MKLILTVGAVLLIATATQVEGLYRALAELSAFLFVAALVIHYRKEKRQKISIEPEDI' A
#
# COMPACT_ATOMS: atom_id res chain seq x y z
N MET A 1 -7.27 -2.86 -7.36
CA MET A 1 -5.91 -2.44 -6.92
C MET A 1 -5.67 -2.65 -5.43
N LYS A 2 -6.59 -2.18 -4.55
CA LYS A 2 -6.48 -2.38 -3.09
C LYS A 2 -6.26 -3.83 -2.68
N LEU A 3 -7.07 -4.76 -3.19
CA LEU A 3 -6.98 -6.19 -2.85
C LEU A 3 -5.59 -6.79 -3.19
N ILE A 4 -5.04 -6.45 -4.36
CA ILE A 4 -3.72 -6.92 -4.81
C ILE A 4 -2.62 -6.36 -3.89
N LEU A 5 -2.72 -5.09 -3.50
CA LEU A 5 -1.78 -4.47 -2.57
C LEU A 5 -1.88 -5.10 -1.17
N THR A 6 -3.08 -5.40 -0.70
CA THR A 6 -3.27 -6.04 0.61
C THR A 6 -2.73 -7.47 0.63
N VAL A 7 -3.10 -8.29 -0.36
CA VAL A 7 -2.64 -9.69 -0.45
C VAL A 7 -1.13 -9.77 -0.66
N GLY A 8 -0.58 -8.92 -1.54
CA GLY A 8 0.87 -8.85 -1.77
C GLY A 8 1.65 -8.46 -0.51
N ALA A 9 1.17 -7.48 0.27
CA ALA A 9 1.81 -7.11 1.52
C ALA A 9 1.83 -8.25 2.54
N VAL A 10 0.71 -8.97 2.70
CA VAL A 10 0.62 -10.10 3.64
C VAL A 10 1.58 -11.23 3.24
N LEU A 11 1.66 -11.55 1.95
CA LEU A 11 2.59 -12.57 1.45
C LEU A 11 4.05 -12.18 1.68
N LEU A 12 4.42 -10.92 1.42
CA LEU A 12 5.79 -10.44 1.64
C LEU A 12 6.19 -10.42 3.12
N ILE A 13 5.24 -10.13 4.01
CA ILE A 13 5.47 -10.23 5.46
C ILE A 13 5.64 -11.70 5.87
N ALA A 14 4.81 -12.60 5.33
CA ALA A 14 4.91 -14.03 5.62
C ALA A 14 6.21 -14.66 5.09
N THR A 15 6.71 -14.22 3.92
CA THR A 15 8.02 -14.67 3.45
C THR A 15 9.13 -14.11 4.31
N ALA A 16 9.08 -12.84 4.72
CA ALA A 16 10.09 -12.21 5.58
C ALA A 16 10.28 -12.95 6.93
N THR A 17 9.28 -13.65 7.45
CA THR A 17 9.43 -14.45 8.68
C THR A 17 10.06 -15.82 8.46
N GLN A 18 10.10 -16.31 7.21
CA GLN A 18 10.60 -17.64 6.86
C GLN A 18 11.99 -17.61 6.20
N VAL A 19 12.41 -16.47 5.66
CA VAL A 19 13.73 -16.30 5.05
C VAL A 19 14.61 -15.39 5.90
N GLU A 20 15.93 -15.59 5.81
CA GLU A 20 16.94 -14.77 6.46
C GLU A 20 17.78 -13.98 5.44
N GLY A 21 18.57 -13.04 5.94
CA GLY A 21 19.54 -12.30 5.13
C GLY A 21 18.90 -11.44 4.04
N LEU A 22 19.47 -11.48 2.83
CA LEU A 22 19.11 -10.60 1.72
C LEU A 22 17.63 -10.75 1.31
N TYR A 23 17.10 -11.97 1.28
CA TYR A 23 15.71 -12.22 0.89
C TYR A 23 14.72 -11.66 1.91
N ARG A 24 15.05 -11.69 3.21
CA ARG A 24 14.26 -11.02 4.24
C ARG A 24 14.20 -9.51 4.01
N ALA A 25 15.36 -8.89 3.77
CA ALA A 25 15.44 -7.45 3.54
C ALA A 25 14.66 -7.01 2.29
N LEU A 26 14.72 -7.80 1.20
CA LEU A 26 13.91 -7.55 0.00
C LEU A 26 12.41 -7.68 0.25
N ALA A 27 12.00 -8.67 1.04
CA ALA A 27 10.60 -8.90 1.38
C ALA A 27 10.06 -7.76 2.25
N GLU A 28 10.80 -7.35 3.27
CA GLU A 28 10.46 -6.21 4.16
C GLU A 28 10.35 -4.90 3.38
N LEU A 29 11.33 -4.58 2.52
CA LEU A 29 11.31 -3.38 1.67
C LEU A 29 10.09 -3.39 0.75
N SER A 30 9.82 -4.53 0.11
CA SER A 30 8.70 -4.66 -0.82
C SER A 30 7.35 -4.53 -0.08
N ALA A 31 7.22 -5.12 1.11
CA ALA A 31 6.04 -4.98 1.95
C ALA A 31 5.81 -3.51 2.33
N PHE A 32 6.87 -2.81 2.72
CA PHE A 32 6.81 -1.39 3.04
C PHE A 32 6.33 -0.55 1.85
N LEU A 33 6.89 -0.79 0.65
CA LEU A 33 6.47 -0.10 -0.58
C LEU A 33 5.00 -0.37 -0.93
N PHE A 34 4.53 -1.60 -0.74
CA PHE A 34 3.12 -1.97 -0.96
C PHE A 34 2.18 -1.21 -0.01
N VAL A 35 2.53 -1.13 1.28
CA VAL A 35 1.75 -0.36 2.25
C VAL A 35 1.78 1.13 1.94
N ALA A 36 2.95 1.69 1.60
CA ALA A 36 3.08 3.09 1.21
C ALA A 36 2.23 3.42 -0.03
N ALA A 37 2.26 2.57 -1.05
CA ALA A 37 1.43 2.71 -2.24
C ALA A 37 -0.07 2.65 -1.90
N LEU A 38 -0.48 1.75 -0.99
CA LEU A 38 -1.85 1.63 -0.53
C LEU A 38 -2.32 2.90 0.21
N VAL A 39 -1.48 3.47 1.08
CA VAL A 39 -1.78 4.72 1.80
C VAL A 39 -1.89 5.89 0.83
N ILE A 40 -0.97 6.01 -0.15
CA ILE A 40 -1.01 7.07 -1.17
C ILE A 40 -2.29 6.94 -2.01
N HIS A 41 -2.63 5.72 -2.44
CA HIS A 41 -3.83 5.46 -3.21
C HIS A 41 -5.09 5.81 -2.42
N TYR A 42 -5.18 5.41 -1.15
CA TYR A 42 -6.30 5.74 -0.29
C TYR A 42 -6.42 7.25 -0.01
N ARG A 43 -5.30 7.96 0.18
CA ARG A 43 -5.30 9.43 0.31
C ARG A 43 -5.77 10.12 -0.96
N LYS A 44 -5.39 9.63 -2.14
CA LYS A 44 -5.84 10.17 -3.44
C LYS A 44 -7.34 9.99 -3.63
N GLU A 45 -7.88 8.80 -3.35
CA GLU A 45 -9.33 8.56 -3.40
C GLU A 45 -10.10 9.44 -2.42
N LYS A 46 -9.60 9.62 -1.18
CA LYS A 46 -10.23 10.54 -0.22
C LYS A 46 -10.24 11.97 -0.71
N ARG A 47 -9.18 12.46 -1.37
CA ARG A 47 -9.16 13.79 -1.97
C ARG A 47 -10.12 13.93 -3.16
N GLN A 48 -10.22 12.91 -4.02
CA GLN A 48 -11.20 12.92 -5.12
C GLN A 48 -12.64 12.90 -4.62
N LYS A 49 -12.92 12.19 -3.53
CA LYS A 49 -14.27 12.14 -2.93
C LYS A 49 -14.67 13.44 -2.22
N ILE A 50 -13.70 14.32 -1.92
CA ILE A 50 -13.91 15.66 -1.35
C ILE A 50 -13.61 16.72 -2.45
N SER A 51 -14.01 16.43 -3.69
CA SER A 51 -14.18 17.48 -4.68
C SER A 51 -15.48 18.19 -4.33
N ILE A 52 -15.36 19.21 -3.48
CA ILE A 52 -16.45 20.14 -3.16
C ILE A 52 -16.90 20.72 -4.51
N GLU A 53 -18.12 20.44 -4.92
CA GLU A 53 -18.77 21.16 -6.02
C GLU A 53 -18.66 22.65 -5.68
N PRO A 54 -18.14 23.51 -6.58
CA PRO A 54 -18.20 24.94 -6.33
C PRO A 54 -19.69 25.28 -6.18
N GLU A 55 -20.09 25.71 -4.98
CA GLU A 55 -21.36 26.39 -4.80
C GLU A 55 -21.29 27.61 -5.73
N ASP A 56 -22.07 27.58 -6.80
CA ASP A 56 -22.27 28.73 -7.69
C ASP A 56 -22.93 29.84 -6.87
N ILE A 57 -22.13 30.85 -6.49
CA ILE A 57 -22.59 32.13 -5.93
C ILE A 57 -22.67 33.15 -7.05
#